data_AF-A0A7Y0L3H3-F1
#
_entry.id   AF-A0A7Y0L3H3-F1
#
_cell.length_a   1.000
_cell.length_b   1.000
_cell.length_c   1.000
_cell.angle_alpha   90.00
_cell.angle_beta   90.00
_cell.angle_gamma   90.00
#
_symmetry.space_group_name_H-M   'P 1'
#
loop_
_entity.id
_entity.type
_entity.pdbx_description
1 polymer ?
#
loop_
_entity_poly.entity_id
_entity_poly.type
_entity_poly.pdbx_seq_one_letter_code
_entity_poly.pdbx_strand_id
1 'polypeptide(L)'
;MPNVDLLHLIGDAPEGPWAIFSSPHGDGTDMISVIVPRSLWLLVTRAHPFDSEISLMEKVGRAALERALASGTFSDPVFAHRQDMGDLLPPASIPWFKALRICGQCGQEVPPGEVSEGLSNALPPDSRGQIDLKVLCPDCQVQTPHRLTPWGIPQE
;
A
#
# COMPACT_ATOMS: atom_id res chain seq x y z
N MET A 1 -20.49 12.49 -7.22
CA MET A 1 -19.70 12.42 -5.97
C MET A 1 -18.69 13.56 -6.03
N PRO A 2 -18.35 14.22 -4.90
CA PRO A 2 -17.35 15.28 -4.90
C PRO A 2 -16.01 14.73 -5.43
N ASN A 3 -15.32 15.51 -6.26
CA ASN A 3 -14.06 15.08 -6.86
C ASN A 3 -12.94 15.23 -5.82
N VAL A 4 -12.60 14.13 -5.13
CA VAL A 4 -11.59 14.11 -4.06
C VAL A 4 -10.23 13.78 -4.65
N ASP A 5 -9.27 14.70 -4.67
CA ASP A 5 -7.97 14.46 -5.31
C ASP A 5 -6.83 14.42 -4.31
N LEU A 6 -5.90 13.47 -4.47
CA LEU A 6 -4.67 13.38 -3.68
C LEU A 6 -3.72 14.52 -4.10
N LEU A 7 -3.40 15.42 -3.18
CA LEU A 7 -2.53 16.56 -3.43
C LEU A 7 -1.07 16.27 -3.04
N HIS A 8 -0.87 15.60 -1.92
CA HIS A 8 0.48 15.37 -1.40
C HIS A 8 0.54 14.15 -0.49
N LEU A 9 1.66 13.41 -0.57
CA LEU A 9 2.03 12.37 0.38
C LEU A 9 3.14 12.95 1.28
N ILE A 10 2.83 13.20 2.55
CA ILE A 10 3.74 13.82 3.51
C ILE A 10 4.81 12.80 3.98
N GLY A 11 4.52 11.51 3.86
CA GLY A 11 5.46 10.42 4.14
C GLY A 11 5.10 9.63 5.40
N ASP A 12 6.08 8.85 5.87
CA ASP A 12 5.92 7.81 6.89
C ASP A 12 6.04 8.42 8.30
N ALA A 13 4.91 8.67 8.95
CA ALA A 13 4.85 9.07 10.36
C ALA A 13 4.83 7.83 11.28
N PRO A 14 5.10 7.94 12.60
CA PRO A 14 4.95 6.83 13.54
C PRO A 14 3.58 6.15 13.46
N GLU A 15 2.55 6.95 13.18
CA GLU A 15 1.15 6.53 13.02
C GLU A 15 0.90 5.79 11.70
N GLY A 16 1.80 5.90 10.73
CA GLY A 16 1.68 5.41 9.36
C GLY A 16 1.72 6.54 8.33
N PRO A 17 1.53 6.24 7.03
CA PRO A 17 1.65 7.28 6.01
C PRO A 17 0.51 8.28 6.09
N TRP A 18 0.88 9.54 5.87
CA TRP A 18 -0.01 10.69 5.89
C TRP A 18 -0.07 11.33 4.51
N ALA A 19 -1.28 11.63 4.05
CA ALA A 19 -1.54 12.36 2.82
C ALA A 19 -2.53 13.52 3.02
N ILE A 20 -2.47 14.48 2.10
CA ILE A 20 -3.41 15.60 2.00
C ILE A 20 -4.23 15.43 0.73
N PHE A 21 -5.55 15.55 0.88
CA PHE A 21 -6.52 15.50 -0.21
C PHE A 21 -7.27 16.83 -0.33
N SER A 22 -7.66 17.20 -1.55
CA SER A 22 -8.64 18.26 -1.78
C SER A 22 -10.04 17.66 -1.91
N SER A 23 -11.02 18.28 -1.26
CA SER A 23 -12.45 17.98 -1.45
C SER A 23 -13.24 19.27 -1.73
N PRO A 24 -13.99 19.38 -2.83
CA PRO A 24 -14.87 20.52 -3.08
C PRO A 24 -15.96 20.64 -2.01
N HIS A 25 -16.15 21.84 -1.46
CA HIS A 25 -17.24 22.17 -0.53
C HIS A 25 -17.84 23.53 -0.88
N GLY A 26 -19.08 23.53 -1.42
CA GLY A 26 -19.74 24.76 -1.86
C GLY A 26 -18.94 25.45 -2.96
N ASP A 27 -18.56 26.71 -2.71
CA ASP A 27 -17.74 27.52 -3.62
C ASP A 27 -16.21 27.39 -3.35
N GLY A 28 -15.81 26.56 -2.39
CA GLY A 28 -14.43 26.37 -1.96
C GLY A 28 -13.90 24.94 -2.11
N THR A 29 -12.63 24.75 -1.74
CA THR A 29 -11.97 23.44 -1.68
C THR A 29 -11.34 23.28 -0.30
N ASP A 30 -11.75 22.25 0.43
CA ASP A 30 -11.17 21.89 1.72
C ASP A 30 -9.92 21.03 1.50
N MET A 31 -8.89 21.27 2.32
CA MET A 31 -7.71 20.43 2.40
C MET A 31 -7.85 19.51 3.61
N ILE A 32 -7.85 18.20 3.36
CA ILE A 32 -8.15 17.20 4.36
C ILE A 32 -6.96 16.27 4.53
N SER A 33 -6.50 16.15 5.76
CA SER A 33 -5.48 15.19 6.17
C SER A 33 -6.09 13.79 6.30
N VAL A 34 -5.47 12.80 5.66
CA VAL A 34 -5.77 11.39 5.83
C VAL A 34 -4.55 10.66 6.37
N ILE A 35 -4.74 9.89 7.44
CA ILE A 35 -3.71 9.09 8.08
C ILE A 35 -4.12 7.62 7.97
N VAL A 36 -3.25 6.79 7.39
CA VAL A 36 -3.47 5.34 7.36
C VAL A 36 -2.66 4.70 8.49
N PRO A 37 -3.30 4.01 9.46
CA PRO A 37 -2.59 3.34 10.53
C PRO A 37 -1.49 2.42 9.99
N ARG A 38 -0.28 2.52 10.54
CA ARG A 38 0.91 1.76 10.13
C ARG A 38 0.63 0.27 9.98
N SER A 39 -0.11 -0.32 10.92
CA SER A 39 -0.48 -1.74 10.90
C SER A 39 -1.35 -2.11 9.69
N LEU A 40 -2.29 -1.24 9.30
CA LEU A 40 -3.11 -1.44 8.11
C LEU A 40 -2.32 -1.16 6.84
N TRP A 41 -1.47 -0.14 6.84
CA TRP A 41 -0.62 0.18 5.70
C TRP A 41 0.32 -0.98 5.35
N LEU A 42 0.92 -1.61 6.36
CA LEU A 42 1.73 -2.81 6.17
C LEU A 42 0.92 -3.97 5.58
N LEU A 43 -0.34 -4.13 5.94
CA LEU A 43 -1.19 -5.18 5.34
C LEU A 43 -1.45 -4.90 3.85
N VAL A 44 -1.79 -3.66 3.50
CA VAL A 44 -2.09 -3.25 2.12
C VAL A 44 -0.86 -3.33 1.24
N THR A 45 0.27 -2.76 1.66
CA THR A 45 1.53 -2.79 0.90
C THR A 45 2.09 -4.20 0.73
N ARG A 46 1.86 -5.10 1.70
CA ARG A 46 2.19 -6.53 1.55
C ARG A 46 1.29 -7.23 0.54
N ALA A 47 0.01 -6.86 0.48
CA ALA A 47 -0.96 -7.44 -0.43
C ALA A 47 -0.79 -6.96 -1.88
N HIS A 48 -0.33 -5.72 -2.03
CA HIS A 48 -0.08 -5.07 -3.30
C HIS A 48 1.38 -4.66 -3.45
N PRO A 49 2.33 -5.62 -3.46
CA PRO A 49 3.76 -5.30 -3.47
C PRO A 49 4.25 -4.71 -4.81
N PHE A 50 3.35 -4.64 -5.80
CA PHE A 50 3.60 -4.11 -7.14
C PHE A 50 2.95 -2.75 -7.38
N ASP A 51 2.01 -2.33 -6.53
CA ASP A 51 1.36 -1.02 -6.66
C ASP A 51 2.26 0.05 -6.03
N SER A 52 2.25 1.26 -6.60
CA SER A 52 2.95 2.38 -6.00
C SER A 52 2.26 2.80 -4.69
N GLU A 53 3.05 3.25 -3.71
CA GLU A 53 2.50 3.77 -2.44
C GLU A 53 1.55 4.95 -2.66
N ILE A 54 1.81 5.78 -3.68
CA ILE A 54 0.92 6.89 -4.05
C ILE A 54 -0.45 6.35 -4.52
N SER A 55 -0.45 5.34 -5.40
CA SER A 55 -1.70 4.74 -5.89
C SER A 55 -2.47 4.03 -4.78
N LEU A 56 -1.78 3.35 -3.87
CA LEU A 56 -2.42 2.72 -2.71
C LEU A 56 -3.00 3.76 -1.75
N MET A 57 -2.26 4.84 -1.49
CA MET A 57 -2.73 5.94 -0.66
C MET A 57 -3.94 6.63 -1.26
N GLU A 58 -3.95 6.85 -2.58
CA GLU A 58 -5.08 7.45 -3.27
C GLU A 58 -6.35 6.60 -3.11
N LYS A 59 -6.26 5.28 -3.35
CA LYS A 59 -7.40 4.36 -3.21
C LYS A 59 -7.92 4.35 -1.77
N VAL A 60 -7.04 4.13 -0.80
CA VAL A 60 -7.40 4.04 0.63
C VAL A 60 -7.93 5.37 1.14
N GLY A 61 -7.27 6.46 0.79
CA GLY A 61 -7.63 7.79 1.27
C GLY A 61 -8.93 8.31 0.69
N ARG A 62 -9.21 8.07 -0.60
CA ARG A 62 -10.52 8.36 -1.19
C ARG A 62 -11.63 7.60 -0.45
N ALA A 63 -11.46 6.30 -0.20
CA ALA A 63 -12.45 5.50 0.53
C ALA A 63 -12.68 6.00 1.97
N ALA A 64 -11.60 6.33 2.69
CA ALA A 64 -11.71 6.87 4.05
C ALA A 64 -12.43 8.23 4.09
N LEU A 65 -12.17 9.09 3.10
CA LEU A 65 -12.82 10.40 2.96
C LEU A 65 -14.29 10.26 2.59
N GLU A 66 -14.62 9.39 1.64
CA GLU A 66 -16.00 9.11 1.27
C GLU A 66 -16.83 8.64 2.48
N ARG A 67 -16.25 7.75 3.29
CA ARG A 67 -16.87 7.32 4.55
C ARG A 67 -17.07 8.49 5.52
N ALA A 68 -16.02 9.29 5.76
CA ALA A 68 -16.09 10.41 6.68
C ALA A 68 -17.13 11.46 6.23
N LEU A 69 -17.19 11.75 4.92
CA LEU A 69 -18.16 12.67 4.31
C LEU A 69 -19.58 12.14 4.46
N ALA A 70 -19.79 10.86 4.24
CA ALA A 70 -21.09 10.22 4.44
C ALA A 70 -21.57 10.29 5.90
N SER A 71 -20.66 10.31 6.88
CA SER A 71 -21.00 10.47 8.30
C SER A 71 -21.25 11.92 8.75
N GLY A 72 -20.98 12.92 7.89
CA GLY A 72 -21.27 14.33 8.16
C GLY A 72 -20.48 14.96 9.31
N THR A 73 -19.41 14.31 9.79
CA THR A 73 -18.57 14.81 10.89
C THR A 73 -17.16 15.06 10.37
N PHE A 74 -16.76 16.33 10.29
CA PHE A 74 -15.42 16.75 9.88
C PHE A 74 -14.86 17.75 10.89
N SER A 75 -14.00 17.29 11.79
CA SER A 75 -13.29 18.15 12.75
C SER A 75 -11.80 17.83 12.88
N ASP A 76 -11.35 16.67 12.39
CA ASP A 76 -10.04 16.09 12.68
C ASP A 76 -9.48 15.37 11.44
N PRO A 77 -8.17 15.03 11.43
CA PRO A 77 -7.60 14.15 10.41
C PRO A 77 -8.43 12.87 10.26
N VAL A 78 -8.69 12.48 9.02
CA VAL A 78 -9.44 11.26 8.74
C VAL A 78 -8.51 10.06 8.89
N PHE A 79 -8.79 9.21 9.87
CA PHE A 79 -8.08 7.95 10.04
C PHE A 79 -8.71 6.86 9.18
N ALA A 80 -7.91 6.22 8.34
CA ALA A 80 -8.37 5.06 7.59
C ALA A 80 -8.62 3.87 8.53
N HIS A 81 -9.67 3.12 8.23
CA HIS A 81 -10.04 1.90 8.94
C HIS A 81 -9.96 0.69 8.01
N ARG A 82 -10.03 -0.51 8.58
CA ARG A 82 -9.95 -1.76 7.80
C ARG A 82 -10.97 -1.83 6.66
N GLN A 83 -12.18 -1.31 6.87
CA GLN A 83 -13.22 -1.28 5.85
C GLN A 83 -12.89 -0.37 4.65
N ASP A 84 -12.05 0.64 4.84
CA ASP A 84 -11.63 1.56 3.77
C ASP A 84 -10.61 0.90 2.83
N MET A 85 -10.07 -0.27 3.21
CA MET A 85 -9.16 -1.04 2.38
C MET A 85 -9.91 -1.90 1.34
N GLY A 86 -11.17 -2.26 1.60
CA GLY A 86 -12.00 -3.07 0.70
C GLY A 86 -11.28 -4.31 0.17
N ASP A 87 -11.27 -4.46 -1.15
CA ASP A 87 -10.64 -5.57 -1.87
C ASP A 87 -9.10 -5.48 -1.92
N LEU A 88 -8.49 -4.41 -1.38
CA LEU A 88 -7.03 -4.31 -1.27
C LEU A 88 -6.45 -5.26 -0.22
N LEU A 89 -7.30 -5.83 0.64
CA LEU A 89 -6.86 -6.83 1.59
C LEU A 89 -7.07 -8.22 0.98
N PRO A 90 -6.02 -9.06 0.96
CA PRO A 90 -6.13 -10.40 0.44
C PRO A 90 -6.97 -11.22 1.44
N PRO A 91 -7.61 -12.31 0.97
CA PRO A 91 -8.25 -13.25 1.86
C PRO A 91 -7.29 -13.68 2.97
N ALA A 92 -7.78 -13.75 4.21
CA ALA A 92 -6.96 -14.07 5.39
C ALA A 92 -6.20 -15.41 5.28
N SER A 93 -6.55 -16.25 4.32
CA SER A 93 -5.95 -17.55 4.02
C SER A 93 -4.68 -17.50 3.15
N ILE A 94 -4.29 -16.35 2.58
CA ILE A 94 -3.10 -16.24 1.72
C ILE A 94 -1.89 -15.80 2.57
N PRO A 95 -0.82 -16.61 2.67
CA PRO A 95 0.41 -16.19 3.33
C PRO A 95 1.06 -15.01 2.59
N TRP A 96 1.53 -14.01 3.33
CA TRP A 96 2.05 -12.75 2.78
C TRP A 96 3.18 -12.94 1.75
N PHE A 97 4.05 -13.94 1.92
CA PHE A 97 5.15 -14.21 0.99
C PHE A 97 4.67 -14.69 -0.40
N LYS A 98 3.42 -15.19 -0.51
CA LYS A 98 2.79 -15.49 -1.79
C LYS A 98 2.30 -14.23 -2.52
N ALA A 99 2.10 -13.11 -1.82
CA ALA A 99 1.68 -11.86 -2.45
C ALA A 99 2.77 -11.27 -3.36
N LEU A 100 4.06 -11.50 -3.04
CA LEU A 100 5.19 -11.18 -3.93
C LEU A 100 5.16 -11.92 -5.27
N ARG A 101 4.27 -12.91 -5.39
CA ARG A 101 4.08 -13.69 -6.62
C ARG A 101 2.81 -13.28 -7.36
N ILE A 102 2.02 -12.31 -6.91
CA ILE A 102 0.80 -11.91 -7.62
C ILE A 102 1.04 -10.63 -8.41
N CYS A 103 1.03 -10.70 -9.75
CA CYS A 103 1.21 -9.51 -10.58
C CYS A 103 0.12 -8.46 -10.30
N GLY A 104 0.51 -7.24 -9.91
CA GLY A 104 -0.42 -6.14 -9.64
C GLY A 104 -1.22 -5.65 -10.86
N GLN A 105 -0.75 -5.95 -12.09
CA GLN A 105 -1.42 -5.50 -13.31
C GLN A 105 -2.44 -6.50 -13.85
N CYS A 106 -2.10 -7.79 -13.90
CA CYS A 106 -2.98 -8.82 -14.47
C CYS A 106 -3.51 -9.84 -13.45
N GLY A 107 -3.08 -9.77 -12.19
CA GLY A 107 -3.49 -10.67 -11.12
C GLY A 107 -2.89 -12.07 -11.19
N GLN A 108 -2.05 -12.35 -12.18
CA GLN A 108 -1.47 -13.69 -12.37
C GLN A 108 -0.44 -14.03 -11.29
N GLU A 109 -0.47 -15.29 -10.84
CA GLU A 109 0.58 -15.83 -9.97
C GLU A 109 1.85 -16.15 -10.78
N VAL A 110 2.91 -15.41 -10.52
CA VAL A 110 4.25 -15.59 -11.06
C VAL A 110 4.86 -16.90 -10.53
N PRO A 111 5.52 -17.69 -11.40
CA PRO A 111 6.23 -18.89 -11.00
C PRO A 111 7.25 -18.62 -9.87
N PRO A 112 7.45 -19.57 -8.95
CA PRO A 112 8.32 -19.39 -7.80
C PRO A 112 9.79 -19.12 -8.20
N GLY A 113 10.26 -19.62 -9.35
CA GLY A 113 11.64 -19.46 -9.81
C GLY A 113 12.09 -18.00 -9.93
N GLU A 114 11.24 -17.13 -10.50
CA GLU A 114 11.53 -15.70 -10.71
C GLU A 114 11.74 -14.95 -9.39
N VAL A 115 10.91 -15.27 -8.38
CA VAL A 115 11.02 -14.66 -7.05
C VAL A 115 12.16 -15.29 -6.25
N SER A 116 12.32 -16.61 -6.35
CA SER A 116 13.38 -17.35 -5.67
C SER A 116 14.78 -16.97 -6.16
N GLU A 117 15.01 -16.73 -7.45
CA GLU A 117 16.33 -16.28 -7.94
C GLU A 117 16.71 -14.91 -7.38
N GLY A 118 15.76 -13.96 -7.35
CA GLY A 118 16.05 -12.65 -6.77
C GLY A 118 16.13 -12.64 -5.25
N LEU A 119 15.42 -13.54 -4.55
CA LEU A 119 15.58 -13.76 -3.11
C LEU A 119 16.84 -14.57 -2.75
N SER A 120 17.32 -15.46 -3.63
CA SER A 120 18.55 -16.25 -3.37
C SER A 120 19.82 -15.41 -3.49
N ASN A 121 19.75 -14.32 -4.26
CA ASN A 121 20.77 -13.29 -4.32
C ASN A 121 20.68 -12.28 -3.15
N ALA A 122 19.66 -12.41 -2.29
CA ALA A 122 19.49 -11.60 -1.10
C ALA A 122 20.31 -12.19 0.06
N LEU A 123 21.26 -11.39 0.54
CA LEU A 123 22.21 -11.72 1.61
C LEU A 123 21.55 -12.35 2.86
N PRO A 124 22.31 -13.14 3.64
CA PRO A 124 21.83 -13.94 4.78
C PRO A 124 21.02 -13.15 5.83
N PRO A 125 20.23 -13.86 6.67
CA PRO A 125 19.64 -13.27 7.85
C PRO A 125 20.72 -12.51 8.65
N ASP A 126 20.43 -11.27 9.06
CA ASP A 126 21.32 -10.25 9.66
C ASP A 126 21.99 -9.25 8.70
N SER A 127 21.68 -9.28 7.40
CA SER A 127 22.06 -8.22 6.47
C SER A 127 21.39 -6.89 6.81
N ARG A 128 22.20 -5.83 7.00
CA ARG A 128 21.73 -4.42 7.10
C ARG A 128 21.41 -3.80 5.73
N GLY A 129 21.47 -4.57 4.64
CA GLY A 129 21.34 -4.10 3.26
C GLY A 129 19.92 -4.12 2.72
N GLN A 130 19.61 -3.20 1.81
CA GLN A 130 18.40 -3.24 0.98
C GLN A 130 18.60 -4.25 -0.16
N ILE A 131 17.55 -4.97 -0.54
CA ILE A 131 17.55 -5.89 -1.69
C ILE A 131 16.62 -5.32 -2.75
N ASP A 132 17.13 -5.14 -3.95
CA ASP A 132 16.30 -4.81 -5.12
C ASP A 132 16.01 -6.10 -5.92
N LEU A 133 14.79 -6.63 -5.81
CA LEU A 133 14.28 -7.79 -6.54
C LEU A 133 13.54 -7.30 -7.80
N LYS A 134 13.79 -7.88 -8.98
CA LYS A 134 12.98 -7.58 -10.17
C LYS A 134 12.18 -8.81 -10.55
N VAL A 135 10.86 -8.72 -10.53
CA VAL A 135 9.97 -9.82 -10.92
C VAL A 135 9.33 -9.48 -12.27
N LEU A 136 9.49 -10.37 -13.25
CA LEU A 136 8.82 -10.27 -14.54
C LEU A 136 7.53 -11.11 -14.51
N CYS A 137 6.39 -10.48 -14.81
CA CYS A 137 5.16 -11.23 -15.02
C CYS A 137 5.19 -11.93 -16.39
N PRO A 138 5.04 -13.26 -16.48
CA PRO A 138 5.10 -13.98 -17.76
C PRO A 138 3.96 -13.60 -18.71
N ASP A 139 2.79 -13.25 -18.17
CA ASP A 139 1.60 -12.96 -18.98
C ASP A 139 1.61 -11.54 -19.55
N CYS A 140 1.75 -10.52 -18.70
CA CYS A 140 1.71 -9.12 -19.14
C CYS A 140 3.10 -8.50 -19.40
N GLN A 141 4.18 -9.25 -19.20
CA GLN A 141 5.57 -8.84 -19.46
C GLN A 141 6.01 -7.56 -18.73
N VAL A 142 5.35 -7.24 -17.62
CA VAL A 142 5.71 -6.11 -16.78
C VAL A 142 6.75 -6.55 -15.77
N GLN A 143 7.87 -5.82 -15.75
CA GLN A 143 8.93 -6.00 -14.78
C GLN A 143 8.79 -4.95 -13.67
N THR A 144 8.64 -5.41 -12.44
CA THR A 144 8.51 -4.51 -11.30
C THR A 144 9.73 -4.64 -10.39
N PRO A 145 10.43 -3.53 -10.08
CA PRO A 145 11.48 -3.52 -9.07
C PRO A 145 10.85 -3.45 -7.67
N HIS A 146 11.32 -4.30 -6.78
CA HIS A 146 10.91 -4.39 -5.39
C HIS A 146 12.11 -4.10 -4.51
N ARG A 147 11.98 -3.14 -3.61
CA ARG A 147 12.98 -2.91 -2.58
C ARG A 147 12.54 -3.58 -1.29
N LEU A 148 13.15 -4.71 -0.96
CA LEU A 148 12.97 -5.36 0.34
C LEU A 148 13.97 -4.75 1.32
N THR A 149 13.46 -4.13 2.38
CA THR A 149 14.27 -3.77 3.55
C THR A 149 14.47 -5.01 4.42
N PRO A 150 15.50 -5.08 5.26
CA PRO A 150 15.65 -6.17 6.22
C PRO A 150 14.41 -6.24 7.12
N TRP A 151 13.73 -7.38 7.11
CA TRP A 151 12.73 -7.68 8.13
C TRP A 151 13.52 -8.22 9.32
N GLY A 152 13.66 -7.40 10.37
CA GLY A 152 14.04 -7.96 11.65
C GLY A 152 12.98 -9.00 12.02
N ILE A 153 13.36 -10.27 12.08
CA ILE A 153 12.61 -11.24 12.87
C ILE A 153 12.80 -10.74 14.31
N PRO A 154 11.74 -10.33 15.03
CA PRO A 154 11.89 -10.06 16.45
C PRO A 154 12.43 -11.34 17.07
N GLN A 155 13.66 -11.30 17.57
CA GLN A 155 14.09 -12.30 18.52
C GLN A 155 13.43 -11.93 19.83
N GLU A 156 12.66 -12.88 20.37
CA GLU A 156 12.05 -12.79 21.70
C GLU A 156 13.10 -12.50 22.78
#